data_AF-A0A2L1TTV4-F1
#
_entry.id   AF-A0A2L1TTV4-F1
#
_cell.length_a   1.000
_cell.length_b   1.000
_cell.length_c   1.000
_cell.angle_alpha   90.00
_cell.angle_beta   90.00
_cell.angle_gamma   90.00
#
_symmetry.space_group_name_H-M   'P 1'
#
loop_
_entity.id
_entity.type
_entity.pdbx_description
1 polymer ?
#
loop_
_entity_poly.entity_id
_entity_poly.type
_entity_poly.pdbx_seq_one_letter_code
_entity_poly.pdbx_strand_id
1 'polypeptide(L)'
;MRPDTRRVLNGIQLFVEILIGIGFFLALVPFLYIWSSGWVVPLVLISFILSIVTGNGTFLFSGLNILMALLSFIPLLGYIPRLIGILLALLNCGILNRPSRF
;
A
#
# COMPACT_ATOMS: atom_id res chain seq x y z
N MET A 1 -21.11 8.34 -3.64
CA MET A 1 -21.23 7.03 -2.96
C MET A 1 -22.04 7.19 -1.69
N ARG A 2 -22.84 6.19 -1.32
CA ARG A 2 -23.48 6.19 0.01
C ARG A 2 -22.40 6.16 1.11
N PRO A 3 -22.59 6.85 2.26
CA PRO A 3 -21.59 6.93 3.32
C PRO A 3 -21.15 5.56 3.84
N ASP A 4 -22.08 4.61 3.94
CA ASP A 4 -21.79 3.25 4.41
C ASP A 4 -20.88 2.48 3.45
N THR A 5 -21.13 2.58 2.14
CA THR A 5 -20.27 1.98 1.12
C THR A 5 -18.85 2.55 1.18
N ARG A 6 -18.70 3.86 1.43
CA ARG A 6 -17.39 4.51 1.55
C ARG A 6 -16.62 4.01 2.77
N ARG A 7 -17.29 3.81 3.90
CA ARG A 7 -16.67 3.26 5.12
C ARG A 7 -16.16 1.83 4.91
N VAL A 8 -16.97 0.99 4.26
CA VAL A 8 -16.57 -0.39 3.94
C VAL A 8 -15.37 -0.42 3.00
N LEU A 9 -15.38 0.38 1.93
CA LEU A 9 -14.26 0.46 0.98
C LEU A 9 -12.98 0.99 1.63
N ASN A 10 -13.07 1.99 2.51
CA ASN A 10 -11.91 2.46 3.28
C ASN A 10 -11.38 1.37 4.22
N GLY A 11 -12.26 0.58 4.86
CA GLY A 11 -11.85 -0.56 5.68
C GLY A 11 -11.14 -1.64 4.88
N ILE A 12 -11.65 -1.96 3.69
CA ILE A 12 -10.98 -2.90 2.75
C ILE A 12 -9.62 -2.33 2.33
N GLN A 13 -9.55 -1.05 1.98
CA GLN A 13 -8.29 -0.42 1.59
C GLN A 13 -7.27 -0.43 2.74
N LEU A 14 -7.71 -0.17 3.98
CA LEU A 14 -6.85 -0.28 5.17
C LEU A 14 -6.27 -1.69 5.31
N PHE A 15 -7.10 -2.72 5.14
CA PHE A 15 -6.63 -4.11 5.19
C PHE A 15 -5.60 -4.41 4.10
N VAL A 16 -5.83 -3.92 2.88
CA VAL A 16 -4.88 -4.04 1.77
C VAL A 16 -3.56 -3.34 2.07
N GLU A 17 -3.58 -2.13 2.61
CA GLU A 17 -2.37 -1.39 2.99
C GLU A 17 -1.54 -2.11 4.08
N ILE A 18 -2.21 -2.75 5.03
CA ILE A 18 -1.53 -3.58 6.05
C ILE A 18 -0.82 -4.76 5.38
N LEU A 19 -1.49 -5.46 4.46
CA LEU A 19 -0.88 -6.57 3.71
C LEU A 19 0.31 -6.09 2.87
N ILE A 20 0.21 -4.93 2.21
CA ILE A 20 1.31 -4.32 1.45
C ILE A 20 2.51 -4.05 2.38
N GLY A 21 2.26 -3.48 3.57
CA GLY A 21 3.30 -3.25 4.57
C GLY A 21 4.00 -4.54 5.00
N ILE A 22 3.23 -5.60 5.28
CA ILE A 22 3.77 -6.93 5.61
C ILE A 22 4.59 -7.48 4.44
N GLY A 23 4.12 -7.31 3.21
CA GLY A 23 4.83 -7.78 2.03
C GLY A 23 6.17 -7.09 1.83
N PHE A 24 6.22 -5.77 1.93
CA PHE A 24 7.50 -5.05 1.88
C PHE A 24 8.43 -5.45 3.03
N PHE A 25 7.90 -5.72 4.22
CA PHE A 25 8.69 -6.23 5.34
C PHE A 25 9.28 -7.61 5.05
N LEU A 26 8.48 -8.55 4.53
CA LEU A 26 8.95 -9.88 4.12
C LEU A 26 9.96 -9.79 2.98
N ALA A 27 9.85 -8.79 2.09
CA ALA A 27 10.80 -8.55 1.02
C ALA A 27 12.17 -8.05 1.52
N LEU A 28 12.31 -7.65 2.79
CA LEU A 28 13.63 -7.38 3.40
C LEU A 28 14.41 -8.68 3.62
N VAL A 29 13.75 -9.84 3.70
CA VAL A 29 14.45 -11.11 3.81
C VAL A 29 14.99 -11.48 2.42
N PRO A 30 16.30 -11.78 2.30
CA PRO A 30 16.89 -12.26 1.04
C PRO A 30 16.08 -13.44 0.48
N PHE A 31 15.94 -13.51 -0.85
CA PHE A 31 15.17 -14.53 -1.59
C PHE A 31 13.64 -14.50 -1.42
N LEU A 32 13.10 -14.00 -0.30
CA LEU A 32 11.65 -13.81 -0.13
C LEU A 32 11.10 -12.64 -0.95
N TYR A 33 11.95 -11.70 -1.38
CA TYR A 33 11.51 -10.53 -2.15
C TYR A 33 10.80 -10.90 -3.46
N ILE A 34 11.23 -11.94 -4.17
CA ILE A 34 10.60 -12.36 -5.45
C ILE A 34 9.17 -12.84 -5.19
N TRP A 35 9.00 -13.69 -4.18
CA TRP A 35 7.71 -14.22 -3.79
C TRP A 35 6.80 -13.10 -3.26
N SER A 36 7.34 -12.22 -2.41
CA SER A 36 6.62 -11.09 -1.86
C SER A 36 6.15 -10.10 -2.94
N SER A 37 7.05 -9.71 -3.85
CA SER A 37 6.74 -8.80 -4.96
C SER A 37 5.64 -9.35 -5.88
N GLY A 38 5.50 -10.68 -6.00
CA GLY A 38 4.45 -11.32 -6.79
C GLY A 38 3.03 -10.95 -6.37
N TRP A 39 2.80 -10.69 -5.09
CA TRP A 39 1.49 -10.29 -4.56
C TRP A 39 1.44 -8.84 -4.05
N VAL A 40 2.57 -8.25 -3.66
CA VAL A 40 2.62 -6.82 -3.28
C VAL A 40 2.25 -5.92 -4.47
N VAL A 41 2.78 -6.18 -5.66
CA VAL A 41 2.48 -5.37 -6.86
C VAL A 41 0.97 -5.31 -7.17
N PRO A 42 0.24 -6.43 -7.29
CA PRO A 42 -1.20 -6.37 -7.53
C PRO A 42 -1.96 -5.73 -6.37
N LEU A 43 -1.58 -5.93 -5.11
CA LEU A 43 -2.23 -5.28 -3.97
C LEU A 43 -2.06 -3.76 -3.99
N VAL A 44 -0.87 -3.26 -4.32
CA VAL A 44 -0.62 -1.82 -4.44
C VAL A 44 -1.45 -1.21 -5.58
N LEU A 45 -1.59 -1.91 -6.71
CA LEU A 45 -2.49 -1.49 -7.79
C LEU A 45 -3.94 -1.45 -7.34
N ILE A 46 -4.41 -2.45 -6.59
CA ILE A 46 -5.76 -2.48 -6.02
C ILE A 46 -5.95 -1.30 -5.06
N SER A 47 -4.99 -1.04 -4.16
CA SER A 47 -5.07 0.11 -3.24
C SER A 47 -5.14 1.43 -3.99
N PHE A 48 -4.35 1.59 -5.06
CA PHE A 48 -4.38 2.77 -5.91
C PHE A 48 -5.75 2.96 -6.57
N ILE A 49 -6.35 1.91 -7.14
CA ILE A 49 -7.70 1.99 -7.72
C ILE A 49 -8.73 2.35 -6.63
N LEU A 50 -8.66 1.72 -5.46
CA LEU A 50 -9.54 2.02 -4.33
C LEU A 50 -9.42 3.48 -3.90
N SER A 51 -8.20 4.02 -3.86
CA SER A 51 -7.94 5.42 -3.48
C SER A 51 -8.57 6.42 -4.47
N ILE A 52 -8.55 6.12 -5.78
CA ILE A 52 -9.19 6.93 -6.82
C ILE A 52 -10.71 6.90 -6.63
N VAL A 53 -11.26 5.70 -6.41
CA VAL A 53 -12.71 5.50 -6.31
C VAL A 53 -13.29 6.11 -5.04
N THR A 54 -12.60 6.01 -3.90
CA THR A 54 -13.08 6.54 -2.62
C THR A 54 -12.71 8.00 -2.37
N GLY A 55 -11.71 8.54 -3.10
CA GLY A 55 -11.25 9.93 -2.96
C GLY A 55 -10.84 10.27 -1.52
N ASN A 56 -10.19 9.34 -0.82
CA ASN A 56 -9.88 9.42 0.61
C ASN A 56 -8.49 10.07 0.90
N GLY A 57 -7.86 10.68 -0.10
CA GLY A 57 -6.58 11.39 0.04
C GLY A 57 -5.33 10.51 0.02
N THR A 58 -5.47 9.19 -0.10
CA THR A 58 -4.33 8.25 -0.17
C THR A 58 -3.76 8.07 -1.58
N PHE A 59 -4.30 8.78 -2.58
CA PHE A 59 -3.94 8.63 -3.99
C PHE A 59 -2.44 8.81 -4.27
N LEU A 60 -1.83 9.88 -3.76
CA LEU A 60 -0.42 10.18 -3.99
C LEU A 60 0.48 9.10 -3.39
N PHE A 61 0.21 8.70 -2.15
CA PHE A 61 0.97 7.68 -1.45
C PHE A 61 0.81 6.29 -2.07
N SER A 62 -0.40 5.94 -2.50
CA SER A 62 -0.68 4.70 -3.22
C SER A 62 0.04 4.66 -4.58
N GLY A 63 0.08 5.79 -5.29
CA GLY A 63 0.84 5.92 -6.54
C GLY A 63 2.36 5.79 -6.32
N LEU A 64 2.89 6.39 -5.25
CA LEU A 64 4.30 6.22 -4.86
C LEU A 64 4.60 4.77 -4.48
N ASN A 65 3.68 4.08 -3.80
CA ASN A 65 3.83 2.66 -3.48
C ASN A 65 3.97 1.79 -4.75
N ILE A 66 3.32 2.15 -5.87
CA ILE A 66 3.50 1.42 -7.14
C ILE A 66 4.96 1.52 -7.59
N LEU A 67 5.51 2.74 -7.57
CA LEU A 67 6.91 2.98 -7.93
C LEU A 67 7.85 2.22 -6.99
N MET A 68 7.59 2.25 -5.68
CA MET A 68 8.39 1.51 -4.70
C MET A 68 8.33 0.00 -4.92
N ALA A 69 7.15 -0.55 -5.25
CA ALA A 69 6.98 -1.97 -5.54
C ALA A 69 7.79 -2.38 -6.78
N LEU A 70 7.78 -1.58 -7.85
CA LEU A 70 8.57 -1.84 -9.06
C LEU A 70 10.08 -1.74 -8.79
N LEU A 71 10.52 -0.70 -8.07
CA LEU A 71 11.93 -0.52 -7.71
C LEU A 71 12.43 -1.60 -6.73
N SER A 72 11.53 -2.24 -5.97
CA SER A 72 11.87 -3.31 -5.03
C SER A 72 12.38 -4.59 -5.69
N PHE A 73 12.19 -4.78 -7.00
CA PHE A 73 12.70 -5.93 -7.74
C PHE A 73 14.23 -5.96 -7.82
N ILE A 74 14.90 -4.83 -7.60
CA ILE A 74 16.35 -4.77 -7.60
C ILE A 74 16.85 -5.41 -6.29
N PRO A 75 17.69 -6.48 -6.33
CA PRO A 75 18.03 -7.25 -5.13
C PRO A 75 18.69 -6.43 -4.02
N LEU A 76 19.67 -5.61 -4.36
CA LEU A 76 20.48 -4.81 -3.43
C LEU A 76 19.99 -3.36 -3.29
N LEU A 77 19.62 -2.70 -4.38
CA LEU A 77 19.09 -1.32 -4.30
C LEU A 77 17.64 -1.29 -3.81
N GLY A 78 16.91 -2.41 -3.94
CA GLY A 78 15.50 -2.52 -3.57
C GLY A 78 15.21 -2.45 -2.07
N TYR A 79 16.22 -2.57 -1.21
CA TYR A 79 16.03 -2.40 0.24
C TYR A 79 15.53 -0.99 0.59
N ILE A 80 16.02 0.05 -0.10
CA ILE A 80 15.58 1.43 0.13
C ILE A 80 14.10 1.60 -0.29
N PRO A 81 13.68 1.25 -1.52
CA PRO A 81 12.28 1.22 -1.91
C PRO A 81 11.39 0.39 -0.98
N ARG A 82 11.86 -0.75 -0.46
CA ARG A 82 11.08 -1.58 0.47
C ARG A 82 10.83 -0.84 1.79
N LEU A 83 11.85 -0.22 2.37
CA LEU A 83 11.70 0.58 3.58
C LEU A 83 10.76 1.76 3.36
N ILE A 84 10.91 2.48 2.24
CA ILE A 84 10.02 3.58 1.88
C ILE A 84 8.59 3.07 1.68
N GLY A 85 8.40 1.93 1.01
CA GLY A 85 7.09 1.31 0.82
C GLY A 85 6.39 0.95 2.13
N ILE A 86 7.13 0.45 3.13
CA ILE A 86 6.60 0.22 4.49
C ILE A 86 6.13 1.54 5.10
N LEU A 87 6.95 2.59 5.03
CA LEU A 87 6.59 3.90 5.59
C LEU A 87 5.35 4.49 4.92
N LEU A 88 5.27 4.39 3.59
CA LEU A 88 4.11 4.85 2.82
C LEU A 88 2.83 4.08 3.17
N ALA A 89 2.92 2.74 3.31
CA ALA A 89 1.79 1.92 3.74
C ALA A 89 1.31 2.29 5.15
N LEU A 90 2.25 2.57 6.08
CA LEU A 90 1.92 3.04 7.43
C LEU A 90 1.27 4.44 7.41
N LEU A 91 1.74 5.34 6.57
CA LEU A 91 1.13 6.66 6.37
C LEU A 91 -0.30 6.55 5.82
N ASN A 92 -0.51 5.70 4.82
CA ASN A 92 -1.85 5.39 4.29
C ASN A 92 -2.76 4.84 5.37
N CYS A 93 -2.28 3.89 6.19
CA CYS A 93 -3.03 3.38 7.32
C CYS A 93 -3.41 4.49 8.31
N GLY A 94 -2.49 5.39 8.63
CA GLY A 94 -2.76 6.53 9.52
C GLY A 94 -3.80 7.51 8.95
N ILE A 95 -3.79 7.75 7.64
CA ILE A 95 -4.79 8.59 6.95
C ILE A 95 -6.16 7.91 6.98
N LEU A 96 -6.21 6.60 6.70
CA LEU A 96 -7.44 5.80 6.68
C LEU A 96 -8.05 5.61 8.09
N ASN A 97 -7.22 5.53 9.14
CA ASN A 97 -7.67 5.39 10.53
C ASN A 97 -8.07 6.70 11.19
N ARG A 98 -7.73 7.86 10.60
CA ARG A 98 -8.24 9.13 11.14
C ARG A 98 -9.74 9.14 10.91
N PRO A 99 -10.57 9.32 11.96
CA PRO A 99 -12.00 9.50 11.78
C PRO A 99 -12.17 10.68 10.84
N SER A 100 -12.73 10.42 9.66
CA SER A 100 -13.13 11.47 8.74
C SER A 100 -14.08 12.38 9.50
N ARG A 101 -13.59 13.53 9.95
CA ARG A 101 -14.47 14.67 10.17
C ARG A 101 -15.19 14.85 8.83
N PHE A 102 -16.52 14.98 8.90
CA PHE A 102 -17.51 14.96 7.80
C PHE A 102 -18.13 13.59 7.53
#